data_AF-A0A2D6NGW2-F1
#
_entry.id   AF-A0A2D6NGW2-F1
#
_cell.length_a   1.000
_cell.length_b   1.000
_cell.length_c   1.000
_cell.angle_alpha   90.00
_cell.angle_beta   90.00
_cell.angle_gamma   90.00
#
_symmetry.space_group_name_H-M   'P 1'
#
loop_
_entity.id
_entity.type
_entity.pdbx_description
1 polymer ?
#
loop_
_entity_poly.entity_id
_entity_poly.type
_entity_poly.pdbx_seq_one_letter_code
_entity_poly.pdbx_strand_id
1 'polypeptide(L)'
;MHFKQKATYSWIISSAVLALSILFPIVPCQTGANVPNAIYSWKMCRLSPDLMCTTELKTFFFGYTTSMTESYLILLVLALLITFGAFSILTRKKN
;
A
#
# COMPACT_ATOMS: atom_id res chain seq x y z
N MET A 1 19.60 -15.81 -9.86
CA MET A 1 18.93 -16.17 -8.59
C MET A 1 17.90 -17.25 -8.85
N HIS A 2 17.94 -18.34 -8.08
CA HIS A 2 16.91 -19.36 -8.12
C HIS A 2 15.53 -18.76 -7.80
N PHE A 3 14.47 -19.30 -8.41
CA PHE A 3 13.09 -18.87 -8.20
C PHE A 3 12.71 -18.79 -6.71
N LYS A 4 13.16 -19.78 -5.92
CA LYS A 4 12.96 -19.83 -4.47
C LYS A 4 13.51 -18.59 -3.76
N GLN A 5 14.74 -18.18 -4.08
CA GLN A 5 15.35 -16.99 -3.48
C GLN A 5 14.59 -15.71 -3.85
N LYS A 6 14.19 -15.57 -5.12
CA LYS A 6 13.41 -14.39 -5.56
C LYS A 6 12.10 -14.26 -4.80
N ALA A 7 11.39 -15.38 -4.61
CA ALA A 7 10.15 -15.41 -3.84
C ALA A 7 10.38 -15.02 -2.38
N THR A 8 11.41 -15.57 -1.73
CA THR A 8 11.75 -15.24 -0.33
C THR A 8 12.11 -13.76 -0.16
N TYR A 9 12.98 -13.21 -1.01
CA TYR A 9 13.34 -11.78 -0.93
C TYR A 9 12.16 -10.86 -1.21
N SER A 10 11.31 -11.21 -2.18
CA SER A 10 10.10 -10.42 -2.49
C SER A 10 9.14 -10.42 -1.30
N TRP A 11 8.97 -11.56 -0.62
CA TRP A 11 8.18 -11.65 0.60
C TRP A 11 8.74 -10.78 1.72
N ILE A 12 10.04 -10.89 2.02
CA ILE A 12 10.69 -10.10 3.07
C ILE A 12 10.53 -8.60 2.82
N ILE A 13 10.78 -8.15 1.58
CA ILE A 13 10.65 -6.73 1.22
C ILE A 13 9.19 -6.28 1.30
N SER A 14 8.24 -7.10 0.86
CA SER A 14 6.81 -6.76 0.93
C SER A 14 6.33 -6.63 2.37
N SER A 15 6.76 -7.53 3.26
CA SER A 15 6.48 -7.43 4.70
C SER A 15 7.13 -6.19 5.33
N ALA A 16 8.35 -5.84 4.94
CA ALA A 16 9.02 -4.63 5.41
C ALA A 16 8.31 -3.35 4.92
N VAL A 17 7.87 -3.31 3.66
CA VAL A 17 7.09 -2.20 3.09
C VAL A 17 5.76 -2.05 3.83
N LEU A 18 5.08 -3.16 4.15
CA LEU A 18 3.87 -3.15 4.95
C LEU A 18 4.13 -2.55 6.33
N ALA A 19 5.19 -2.97 7.03
CA ALA A 19 5.55 -2.42 8.33
C ALA A 19 5.86 -0.92 8.26
N LEU A 20 6.60 -0.48 7.22
CA LEU A 20 6.89 0.93 6.99
C LEU A 20 5.63 1.75 6.68
N SER A 21 4.64 1.17 6.00
CA SER A 21 3.38 1.86 5.67
C SER A 21 2.51 2.19 6.89
N ILE A 22 2.75 1.52 8.03
CA ILE A 22 2.11 1.82 9.31
C ILE A 22 2.74 3.08 9.93
N LEU A 23 4.05 3.24 9.79
CA LEU A 23 4.83 4.33 10.40
C LEU A 23 4.83 5.59 9.52
N PHE A 24 4.96 5.43 8.20
CA PHE A 24 5.11 6.51 7.24
C PHE A 24 3.89 6.65 6.32
N PRO A 25 3.58 7.87 5.84
CA PRO A 25 2.50 8.09 4.88
C PRO A 25 2.96 7.74 3.46
N ILE A 26 2.79 6.48 3.06
CA ILE A 26 3.22 5.95 1.74
C ILE A 26 2.05 5.49 0.88
N VAL A 27 0.86 5.35 1.48
CA VAL A 27 -0.31 4.81 0.78
C VAL A 27 -1.14 5.95 0.21
N PRO A 28 -1.46 5.92 -1.10
CA PRO A 28 -2.35 6.91 -1.67
C PRO A 28 -3.75 6.72 -1.11
N CYS A 29 -4.31 7.79 -0.57
CA CYS A 29 -5.69 7.87 -0.14
C CYS A 29 -6.40 9.02 -0.82
N GLN A 30 -7.69 8.88 -0.93
CA GLN A 30 -8.60 9.91 -1.33
C GLN A 30 -9.43 10.31 -0.10
N THR A 31 -9.37 11.57 0.29
CA THR A 31 -10.15 12.09 1.43
C THR A 31 -11.09 13.20 1.01
N GLY A 32 -12.30 13.19 1.56
CA GLY A 32 -13.30 14.22 1.35
C GLY A 32 -14.09 14.48 2.61
N ALA A 33 -14.72 15.65 2.71
CA ALA A 33 -15.64 15.97 3.80
C ALA A 33 -16.86 15.03 3.77
N ASN A 34 -17.43 14.71 4.93
CA ASN A 34 -18.63 13.88 5.01
C ASN A 34 -19.92 14.70 4.70
N VAL A 35 -19.99 15.27 3.51
CA VAL A 35 -21.11 16.12 3.03
C VAL A 35 -21.53 15.70 1.61
N PRO A 36 -22.80 15.93 1.21
CA PRO A 36 -23.20 15.76 -0.18
C PRO A 36 -22.36 16.69 -1.09
N ASN A 37 -21.86 16.15 -2.20
CA ASN A 37 -20.89 16.80 -3.12
C ASN A 37 -19.52 17.15 -2.50
N ALA A 38 -18.96 16.25 -1.70
CA ALA A 38 -17.60 16.38 -1.21
C ALA A 38 -16.58 16.47 -2.35
N ILE A 39 -15.70 17.47 -2.29
CA ILE A 39 -14.52 17.53 -3.14
C ILE A 39 -13.49 16.57 -2.55
N TYR A 40 -13.16 15.55 -3.33
CA TYR A 40 -12.17 14.56 -2.92
C TYR A 40 -10.77 14.99 -3.36
N SER A 41 -9.82 14.93 -2.43
CA SER A 41 -8.41 15.22 -2.68
C SER A 41 -7.54 13.98 -2.42
N TRP A 42 -6.53 13.79 -3.27
CA TRP A 42 -5.54 12.74 -3.11
C TRP A 42 -4.43 13.19 -2.15
N LYS A 43 -4.14 12.36 -1.16
CA LYS A 43 -3.04 12.57 -0.22
C LYS A 43 -2.41 11.24 0.15
N MET A 44 -1.17 11.27 0.61
CA MET A 44 -0.53 10.07 1.18
C MET A 44 -0.95 9.90 2.63
N CYS A 45 -1.39 8.71 3.04
CA CYS A 45 -1.64 8.36 4.43
C CYS A 45 -0.83 7.16 4.87
N ARG A 46 -0.75 7.04 6.20
CA ARG A 46 -0.31 5.84 6.89
C ARG A 46 -1.49 4.88 7.06
N LEU A 47 -1.21 3.58 6.96
CA LEU A 47 -2.12 2.52 7.37
C LEU A 47 -2.03 2.37 8.89
N SER A 48 -2.67 3.25 9.65
CA SER A 48 -2.66 3.21 11.12
C SER A 48 -4.08 3.16 11.66
N PRO A 49 -4.44 2.16 12.49
CA PRO A 49 -5.80 1.96 13.00
C PRO A 49 -6.33 3.18 13.77
N ASP A 50 -5.43 3.99 14.35
CA ASP A 50 -5.80 5.18 15.14
C ASP A 50 -6.29 6.37 14.28
N LEU A 51 -6.09 6.35 12.96
CA LEU A 51 -6.47 7.46 12.07
C LEU A 51 -7.97 7.48 11.70
N MET A 52 -8.73 6.45 12.06
CA MET A 52 -10.13 6.29 11.68
C MET A 52 -11.09 7.24 12.41
N CYS A 53 -10.59 8.05 13.34
CA CYS A 53 -11.41 8.80 14.31
C CYS A 53 -11.48 10.31 14.08
N THR A 54 -11.45 10.80 12.84
CA THR A 54 -11.92 12.17 12.54
C THR A 54 -13.28 12.10 11.86
N THR A 55 -14.33 12.26 12.65
CA THR A 55 -15.75 12.08 12.29
C THR A 55 -16.23 12.92 11.09
N GLU A 56 -15.46 13.95 10.71
CA GLU A 56 -15.80 14.88 9.62
C GLU A 56 -15.23 14.50 8.25
N LEU A 57 -14.31 13.53 8.18
CA LEU A 57 -13.58 13.18 6.95
C LEU A 57 -13.80 11.71 6.57
N LYS A 58 -14.30 11.48 5.36
CA LYS A 58 -14.36 10.16 4.74
C LYS A 58 -13.02 9.88 4.04
N THR A 59 -12.35 8.80 4.44
CA THR A 59 -11.05 8.39 3.88
C THR A 59 -11.20 7.09 3.12
N PHE A 60 -10.84 7.11 1.84
CA PHE A 60 -10.77 5.94 0.96
C PHE A 60 -9.30 5.64 0.66
N PHE A 61 -8.81 4.48 1.07
CA PHE A 61 -7.51 3.97 0.66
C PHE A 61 -7.59 3.53 -0.80
N PHE A 62 -6.56 3.85 -1.58
CA PHE A 62 -6.48 3.58 -3.02
C PHE A 62 -7.68 4.12 -3.83
N GLY A 63 -8.48 5.04 -3.27
CA GLY A 63 -9.66 5.63 -3.90
C GLY A 63 -10.90 4.73 -3.93
N TYR A 64 -10.89 3.56 -3.28
CA TYR A 64 -12.03 2.64 -3.39
C TYR A 64 -12.46 1.93 -2.09
N THR A 65 -11.54 1.67 -1.14
CA THR A 65 -11.89 0.94 0.09
C THR A 65 -11.72 1.81 1.32
N THR A 66 -12.65 1.71 2.26
CA THR A 66 -12.52 2.29 3.61
C THR A 66 -12.01 1.26 4.62
N SER A 67 -11.93 -0.02 4.22
CA SER A 67 -11.49 -1.12 5.07
C SER A 67 -9.97 -1.16 5.14
N MET A 68 -9.41 -1.04 6.35
CA MET A 68 -7.97 -1.17 6.56
C MET A 68 -7.44 -2.54 6.18
N THR A 69 -8.16 -3.61 6.55
CA THR A 69 -7.73 -4.99 6.27
C THR A 69 -7.57 -5.23 4.78
N GLU A 70 -8.51 -4.75 3.98
CA GLU A 70 -8.41 -4.81 2.52
C GLU A 70 -7.20 -4.02 2.03
N SER A 71 -7.01 -2.80 2.55
CA SER A 71 -5.91 -1.91 2.20
C SER A 71 -4.53 -2.52 2.48
N TYR A 72 -4.37 -3.24 3.60
CA TYR A 72 -3.15 -3.99 3.91
C TYR A 72 -2.88 -5.10 2.89
N LEU A 73 -3.91 -5.87 2.53
CA LEU A 73 -3.78 -6.96 1.56
C LEU A 73 -3.40 -6.43 0.18
N ILE A 74 -4.06 -5.34 -0.27
CA ILE A 74 -3.78 -4.69 -1.54
C ILE A 74 -2.33 -4.22 -1.59
N LEU A 75 -1.88 -3.50 -0.56
CA LEU A 75 -0.51 -3.01 -0.49
C LEU A 75 0.50 -4.16 -0.52
N LEU A 76 0.25 -5.23 0.23
CA LEU A 76 1.13 -6.40 0.28
C LEU A 76 1.23 -7.09 -1.09
N VAL A 77 0.11 -7.29 -1.79
CA VAL A 77 0.09 -7.89 -3.13
C VAL A 77 0.81 -6.99 -4.14
N LEU A 78 0.56 -5.69 -4.10
CA LEU A 78 1.24 -4.72 -4.97
C LEU A 78 2.75 -4.71 -4.74
N ALA A 79 3.20 -4.63 -3.49
CA ALA A 79 4.61 -4.67 -3.15
C ALA A 79 5.27 -5.97 -3.62
N LEU A 80 4.57 -7.10 -3.48
CA LEU A 80 5.07 -8.40 -3.91
C LEU A 80 5.22 -8.47 -5.44
N LEU A 81 4.22 -8.01 -6.19
CA LEU A 81 4.28 -7.98 -7.65
C LEU A 81 5.39 -7.06 -8.17
N ILE A 82 5.52 -5.86 -7.59
CA ILE A 82 6.55 -4.89 -7.97
C ILE A 82 7.94 -5.44 -7.68
N THR A 83 8.18 -5.96 -6.47
CA THR A 83 9.49 -6.49 -6.08
C THR A 83 9.86 -7.72 -6.89
N PHE A 84 8.91 -8.63 -7.11
CA PHE A 84 9.13 -9.82 -7.92
C PHE A 84 9.42 -9.46 -9.38
N GLY A 85 8.66 -8.52 -9.96
CA GLY A 85 8.89 -7.98 -11.30
C GLY A 85 10.26 -7.33 -11.43
N ALA A 86 10.63 -6.47 -10.48
CA ALA A 86 11.93 -5.80 -10.43
C ALA A 86 13.08 -6.82 -10.36
N PHE A 87 13.00 -7.83 -9.49
CA PHE A 87 14.00 -8.91 -9.44
C PHE A 87 14.05 -9.72 -10.73
N SER A 88 12.92 -9.94 -11.39
CA SER A 88 12.86 -10.64 -12.67
C SER A 88 13.61 -9.88 -13.77
N ILE A 89 13.39 -8.57 -13.88
CA ILE A 89 14.08 -7.69 -14.85
C ILE A 89 15.58 -7.61 -14.53
N LEU A 90 15.93 -7.35 -13.26
CA LEU A 90 17.33 -7.21 -12.84
C LEU A 90 18.15 -8.48 -13.07
N THR A 91 17.54 -9.65 -12.86
CA THR A 91 18.23 -10.92 -13.14
C THR A 91 18.31 -11.28 -14.62
N ARG A 92 17.36 -10.84 -15.46
CA ARG A 92 17.49 -10.95 -16.92
C ARG A 92 18.61 -10.07 -17.48
N LYS A 93 18.84 -8.90 -16.90
CA LYS A 93 19.92 -7.98 -17.33
C LYS A 93 21.33 -8.45 -16.93
N LYS A 94 21.43 -9.36 -15.96
CA LYS A 94 22.71 -9.86 -15.41
C LYS A 94 23.21 -11.15 -16.07
N ASN A 95 22.33 -11.86 -16.80
CA ASN A 95 22.68 -12.99 -17.66
C ASN A 95 22.79 -12.53 -19.11
#